data_AF-Q58411-F1
#
_entry.id   AF-Q58411-F1
#
_cell.length_a   1.000
_cell.length_b   1.000
_cell.length_c   1.000
_cell.angle_alpha   90.00
_cell.angle_beta   90.00
_cell.angle_gamma   90.00
#
_symmetry.space_group_name_H-M   'P 1'
#
loop_
_entity.id
_entity.type
_entity.pdbx_description
1 polymer ?
#
loop_
_entity_poly.entity_id
_entity_poly.type
_entity_poly.pdbx_seq_one_letter_code
_entity_poly.pdbx_strand_id
1 'polypeptide(L)'
;MRIEDEIKNIIEKKDYDFWEFLKKAYENNIKLDIGHFILLNILIGVNDLYHKLSEKFGEEEARKILERNKIFAKNSDFISGEFLKDYIDRKSRVAVHNRIKDLKTLGFKIESKSGPFGGYKIVGYPEWFKK
;
A
#
# COMPACT_ATOMS: atom_id res chain seq x y z
N MET A 1 19.71 8.84 0.64
CA MET A 1 18.26 8.56 0.60
C MET A 1 17.96 7.66 1.79
N ARG A 2 17.33 8.20 2.84
CA ARG A 2 16.92 7.38 3.99
C ARG A 2 15.54 6.82 3.67
N ILE A 3 15.37 5.50 3.76
CA ILE A 3 14.10 4.83 3.44
C ILE A 3 12.97 5.35 4.33
N GLU A 4 13.25 5.66 5.59
CA GLU A 4 12.28 6.23 6.53
C GLU A 4 11.71 7.57 6.07
N ASP A 5 12.55 8.46 5.52
CA ASP A 5 12.11 9.76 4.98
C ASP A 5 11.21 9.55 3.74
N GLU A 6 11.56 8.61 2.87
CA GLU A 6 10.75 8.25 1.69
C GLU A 6 9.37 7.71 2.12
N ILE A 7 9.33 6.81 3.11
CA ILE A 7 8.06 6.27 3.62
C ILE A 7 7.20 7.35 4.26
N LYS A 8 7.79 8.27 5.03
CA LYS A 8 7.07 9.41 5.61
C LYS A 8 6.44 10.27 4.51
N ASN A 9 7.21 10.62 3.47
CA ASN A 9 6.71 11.41 2.35
C ASN A 9 5.59 10.67 1.58
N ILE A 10 5.72 9.35 1.40
CA ILE A 10 4.70 8.51 0.77
C ILE A 10 3.39 8.61 1.55
N ILE A 11 3.42 8.48 2.87
CA ILE A 11 2.22 8.48 3.71
C ILE A 11 1.51 9.85 3.70
N GLU A 12 2.27 10.94 3.67
CA GLU A 12 1.74 12.31 3.70
C GLU A 12 1.20 12.80 2.35
N LYS A 13 1.38 12.03 1.26
CA LYS A 13 0.89 12.37 -0.08
C LYS A 13 -0.64 12.49 -0.10
N LYS A 14 -1.19 13.54 -0.71
CA LYS A 14 -2.64 13.82 -0.76
C LYS A 14 -3.11 14.15 -2.17
N ASP A 15 -2.63 13.39 -3.14
CA ASP A 15 -2.85 13.69 -4.57
C ASP A 15 -4.03 12.90 -5.12
N TYR A 16 -5.15 12.92 -4.39
CA TYR A 16 -6.38 12.20 -4.76
C TYR A 16 -7.56 13.14 -4.93
N ASP A 17 -8.42 12.83 -5.88
CA ASP A 17 -9.76 13.41 -5.94
C ASP A 17 -10.62 12.81 -4.82
N PHE A 18 -10.55 13.41 -3.64
CA PHE A 18 -11.30 12.96 -2.47
C PHE A 18 -12.81 12.90 -2.73
N TRP A 19 -13.34 13.76 -3.60
CA TRP A 19 -14.76 13.76 -3.94
C TRP A 19 -15.15 12.51 -4.73
N GLU A 20 -14.35 12.13 -5.72
CA GLU A 20 -14.59 10.89 -6.48
C GLU A 20 -14.46 9.65 -5.56
N PHE A 21 -13.49 9.63 -4.64
CA PHE A 21 -13.38 8.56 -3.64
C PHE A 21 -14.64 8.44 -2.76
N LEU A 22 -15.16 9.55 -2.25
CA LEU A 22 -16.37 9.57 -1.43
C LEU A 22 -17.59 9.10 -2.22
N LYS A 23 -17.73 9.54 -3.48
CA LYS A 23 -18.80 9.11 -4.38
C LYS A 23 -18.75 7.60 -4.61
N LYS A 24 -17.59 7.05 -4.96
CA LYS A 24 -17.40 5.61 -5.20
C LYS A 24 -17.64 4.79 -3.92
N ALA A 25 -17.23 5.30 -2.77
CA ALA A 25 -17.51 4.68 -1.48
C ALA A 25 -19.01 4.66 -1.15
N TYR A 26 -19.72 5.76 -1.40
CA TYR A 26 -21.17 5.83 -1.23
C TYR A 26 -21.89 4.84 -2.14
N GLU A 27 -21.54 4.80 -3.43
CA GLU A 27 -22.09 3.85 -4.42
C GLU A 27 -21.92 2.38 -4.01
N ASN A 28 -20.85 2.06 -3.25
CA ASN A 28 -20.51 0.71 -2.82
C ASN A 28 -20.83 0.42 -1.34
N ASN A 29 -21.48 1.35 -0.62
CA ASN A 29 -21.76 1.25 0.81
C ASN A 29 -20.51 0.98 1.68
N ILE A 30 -19.40 1.65 1.35
CA ILE A 30 -18.12 1.56 2.07
C ILE A 30 -17.94 2.76 2.99
N LYS A 31 -17.50 2.50 4.22
CA LYS A 31 -17.11 3.56 5.17
C LYS A 31 -15.61 3.82 5.10
N LEU A 32 -15.22 4.79 4.29
CA LEU A 32 -13.82 5.22 4.22
C LEU A 32 -13.40 5.96 5.49
N ASP A 33 -12.12 5.80 5.82
CA ASP A 33 -11.41 6.54 6.85
C ASP A 33 -9.96 6.80 6.41
N ILE A 34 -9.23 7.59 7.20
CA ILE A 34 -7.85 7.96 6.86
C ILE A 34 -6.92 6.75 6.68
N GLY A 35 -7.21 5.63 7.36
CA GLY A 35 -6.43 4.40 7.22
C GLY A 35 -6.48 3.84 5.79
N HIS A 36 -7.59 4.01 5.07
CA HIS A 36 -7.68 3.58 3.66
C HIS A 36 -6.69 4.33 2.78
N PHE A 37 -6.61 5.65 2.95
CA PHE A 37 -5.72 6.52 2.18
C PHE A 37 -4.26 6.29 2.54
N ILE A 38 -3.93 6.07 3.83
CA ILE A 38 -2.59 5.71 4.26
C ILE A 38 -2.13 4.40 3.61
N LEU A 39 -2.97 3.36 3.64
CA LEU A 39 -2.63 2.08 3.00
C LEU A 39 -2.48 2.22 1.49
N LEU A 40 -3.37 2.96 0.82
CA LEU A 40 -3.29 3.20 -0.61
C LEU A 40 -2.00 3.96 -0.97
N ASN A 41 -1.66 5.02 -0.23
CA ASN A 41 -0.41 5.76 -0.35
C ASN A 41 0.79 4.84 -0.27
N ILE A 42 0.87 4.01 0.78
CA ILE A 42 1.97 3.07 0.98
C ILE A 42 2.06 2.07 -0.18
N LEU A 43 0.94 1.48 -0.61
CA LEU A 43 0.92 0.51 -1.71
C LEU A 43 1.47 1.09 -3.01
N ILE A 44 1.05 2.30 -3.37
CA ILE A 44 1.50 2.98 -4.60
C ILE A 44 2.95 3.44 -4.43
N GLY A 45 3.24 4.17 -3.37
CA GLY A 45 4.53 4.81 -3.16
C GLY A 45 5.66 3.80 -2.97
N VAL A 46 5.43 2.69 -2.26
CA VAL A 46 6.44 1.63 -2.13
C VAL A 46 6.68 0.91 -3.46
N ASN A 47 5.64 0.73 -4.29
CA ASN A 47 5.82 0.16 -5.62
C ASN A 47 6.67 1.10 -6.50
N ASP A 48 6.39 2.41 -6.49
CA ASP A 48 7.19 3.41 -7.22
C ASP A 48 8.63 3.49 -6.68
N LEU A 49 8.81 3.43 -5.36
CA LEU A 49 10.13 3.38 -4.71
C LEU A 49 10.91 2.11 -5.10
N TYR A 50 10.24 0.96 -5.16
CA TYR A 50 10.84 -0.29 -5.60
C TYR A 50 11.34 -0.17 -7.03
N HIS A 51 10.54 0.36 -7.96
CA HIS A 51 10.97 0.58 -9.35
C HIS A 51 12.19 1.51 -9.43
N LYS A 52 12.18 2.65 -8.72
CA LYS A 52 13.31 3.59 -8.66
C LYS A 52 14.59 2.94 -8.11
N LEU A 53 14.46 2.10 -7.07
CA LEU A 53 15.59 1.37 -6.51
C LEU A 53 16.10 0.29 -7.48
N SER A 54 15.19 -0.41 -8.16
CA SER A 54 15.51 -1.46 -9.14
C SER A 54 16.26 -0.89 -10.34
N GLU A 55 15.87 0.28 -10.84
CA GLU A 55 16.61 0.98 -11.90
C GLU A 55 18.02 1.39 -11.47
N LYS A 56 18.20 1.73 -10.19
CA LYS A 56 19.47 2.23 -9.67
C LYS A 56 20.45 1.13 -9.23
N PHE A 57 19.95 0.04 -8.64
CA PHE A 57 20.76 -0.99 -7.97
C PHE A 57 20.51 -2.40 -8.49
N GLY A 58 19.52 -2.60 -9.37
CA GLY A 58 19.02 -3.90 -9.77
C GLY A 58 17.89 -4.41 -8.85
N GLU A 59 16.98 -5.21 -9.42
CA GLU A 59 15.78 -5.71 -8.73
C GLU A 59 16.09 -6.49 -7.45
N GLU A 60 17.12 -7.34 -7.47
CA GLU A 60 17.48 -8.16 -6.32
C GLU A 60 17.94 -7.30 -5.13
N GLU A 61 18.77 -6.30 -5.37
CA GLU A 61 19.26 -5.42 -4.29
C GLU A 61 18.16 -4.47 -3.83
N ALA A 62 17.32 -3.95 -4.73
CA ALA A 62 16.15 -3.16 -4.38
C ALA A 62 15.21 -3.93 -3.44
N ARG A 63 14.93 -5.20 -3.76
CA ARG A 63 14.12 -6.09 -2.93
C ARG A 63 14.77 -6.33 -1.57
N LYS A 64 16.09 -6.58 -1.52
CA LYS A 64 16.85 -6.75 -0.27
C LYS A 64 16.82 -5.48 0.59
N ILE A 65 16.92 -4.29 0.01
CA ILE A 65 16.83 -3.02 0.73
C ILE A 65 15.46 -2.90 1.42
N LEU A 66 14.36 -3.13 0.68
CA LEU A 66 13.00 -3.01 1.24
C LEU A 66 12.69 -4.13 2.26
N GLU A 67 13.22 -5.34 2.06
CA GLU A 67 13.11 -6.45 3.01
C GLU A 67 13.87 -6.15 4.32
N ARG A 68 15.11 -5.63 4.25
CA ARG A 68 15.90 -5.22 5.43
C ARG A 68 15.21 -4.14 6.27
N ASN A 69 14.44 -3.27 5.62
CA ASN A 69 13.63 -2.23 6.29
C ASN A 69 12.26 -2.75 6.74
N LYS A 70 12.00 -4.06 6.69
CA LYS A 70 10.72 -4.72 7.05
C LYS A 70 9.51 -4.29 6.21
N ILE A 71 9.73 -3.55 5.12
CA ILE A 71 8.67 -3.10 4.23
C ILE A 71 8.13 -4.28 3.42
N PHE A 72 9.03 -5.04 2.80
CA PHE A 72 8.66 -6.26 2.08
C PHE A 72 8.62 -7.47 3.01
N ALA A 73 7.65 -8.36 2.75
CA ALA A 73 7.60 -9.67 3.35
C ALA A 73 8.76 -10.53 2.85
N LYS A 74 9.28 -11.40 3.73
CA LYS A 74 10.45 -12.24 3.48
C LYS A 74 10.40 -12.95 2.12
N ASN A 75 11.48 -12.84 1.34
CA ASN A 75 11.61 -13.44 0.01
C ASN A 75 10.44 -13.09 -0.94
N SER A 76 9.93 -11.86 -0.89
CA SER A 76 8.92 -11.36 -1.84
C SER A 76 8.99 -9.85 -2.03
N ASP A 77 8.25 -9.37 -3.01
CA ASP A 77 7.97 -7.98 -3.33
C ASP A 77 6.56 -7.53 -2.84
N PHE A 78 5.94 -8.32 -1.96
CA PHE A 78 4.69 -7.96 -1.29
C PHE A 78 4.99 -7.12 -0.06
N ILE A 79 4.28 -6.01 0.12
CA ILE A 79 4.38 -5.19 1.32
C ILE A 79 3.84 -5.98 2.50
N SER A 80 4.63 -6.09 3.56
CA SER A 80 4.32 -6.84 4.77
C SER A 80 3.03 -6.31 5.43
N GLY A 81 2.08 -7.21 5.70
CA GLY A 81 0.88 -6.84 6.45
C GLY A 81 1.18 -6.39 7.88
N GLU A 82 2.33 -6.81 8.44
CA GLU A 82 2.82 -6.35 9.74
C GLU A 82 3.31 -4.89 9.67
N PHE A 83 4.04 -4.53 8.61
CA PHE A 83 4.46 -3.15 8.37
C PHE A 83 3.27 -2.21 8.18
N LEU A 84 2.27 -2.62 7.40
CA LEU A 84 1.06 -1.83 7.16
C LEU A 84 0.24 -1.57 8.42
N LYS A 85 0.22 -2.53 9.35
CA LYS A 85 -0.52 -2.43 10.61
C LYS A 85 -0.05 -1.26 11.46
N ASP A 86 1.26 -1.00 11.46
CA ASP A 86 1.89 0.05 12.28
C ASP A 86 1.50 1.47 11.82
N TYR A 87 1.12 1.65 10.55
CA TYR A 87 0.76 2.97 10.00
C TYR A 87 -0.72 3.34 10.09
N ILE A 88 -1.60 2.38 10.32
CA ILE A 88 -3.04 2.67 10.48
C ILE A 88 -3.46 2.82 11.94
N ASP A 89 -2.51 2.79 12.88
CA ASP A 89 -2.74 2.83 14.34
C ASP A 89 -3.82 1.83 14.78
N ARG A 90 -3.67 0.56 14.36
CA ARG A 90 -4.56 -0.53 14.74
C ARG A 90 -3.76 -1.71 15.25
N LYS A 91 -4.25 -2.34 16.32
CA LYS A 91 -3.60 -3.51 16.94
C LYS A 91 -3.71 -4.79 16.11
N SER A 92 -4.59 -4.82 15.10
CA SER A 92 -4.94 -6.05 14.38
C SER A 92 -4.69 -5.94 12.89
N ARG A 93 -4.06 -6.98 12.32
CA ARG A 93 -3.91 -7.17 10.87
C ARG A 93 -5.25 -7.35 10.16
N VAL A 94 -6.31 -7.73 10.89
CA VAL A 94 -7.68 -7.74 10.35
C VAL A 94 -8.11 -6.34 9.94
N ALA A 95 -7.64 -5.30 10.63
CA ALA A 95 -7.95 -3.91 10.27
C ALA A 95 -7.30 -3.50 8.94
N VAL A 96 -6.09 -4.01 8.65
CA VAL A 96 -5.45 -3.85 7.33
C VAL A 96 -6.27 -4.62 6.29
N HIS A 97 -6.56 -5.89 6.54
CA HIS A 97 -7.31 -6.74 5.61
C HIS A 97 -8.66 -6.14 5.20
N ASN A 98 -9.44 -5.62 6.15
CA ASN A 98 -10.74 -5.01 5.88
C ASN A 98 -10.61 -3.78 4.96
N ARG A 99 -9.66 -2.89 5.22
CA ARG A 99 -9.43 -1.71 4.36
C ARG A 99 -8.92 -2.09 2.98
N ILE A 100 -8.08 -3.12 2.88
CA ILE A 100 -7.66 -3.67 1.59
C ILE A 100 -8.87 -4.25 0.84
N LYS A 101 -9.77 -4.94 1.52
CA LYS A 101 -11.02 -5.46 0.93
C LYS A 101 -11.88 -4.30 0.42
N ASP A 102 -12.02 -3.23 1.19
CA ASP A 102 -12.77 -2.04 0.78
C ASP A 102 -12.14 -1.38 -0.45
N LEU A 103 -10.81 -1.22 -0.49
CA LEU A 103 -10.09 -0.74 -1.68
C LEU A 103 -10.30 -1.67 -2.90
N LYS A 104 -10.32 -2.99 -2.71
CA LYS A 104 -10.65 -3.94 -3.79
C LYS A 104 -12.06 -3.74 -4.31
N THR A 105 -13.04 -3.53 -3.43
CA THR A 105 -14.43 -3.24 -3.82
C THR A 105 -14.54 -1.93 -4.58
N LEU A 106 -13.71 -0.93 -4.27
CA LEU A 106 -13.59 0.31 -5.05
C LEU A 106 -12.91 0.13 -6.43
N GLY A 107 -12.42 -1.08 -6.73
CA GLY A 107 -11.87 -1.46 -8.02
C GLY A 107 -10.34 -1.46 -8.10
N PHE A 108 -9.63 -1.21 -7.01
CA PHE A 108 -8.17 -1.37 -6.97
C PHE A 108 -7.78 -2.85 -7.07
N LYS A 109 -6.89 -3.17 -8.00
CA LYS A 109 -6.39 -4.54 -8.17
C LYS A 109 -5.23 -4.75 -7.20
N ILE A 110 -5.50 -5.41 -6.08
CA ILE A 110 -4.51 -5.69 -5.03
C ILE A 110 -4.35 -7.21 -4.88
N GLU A 111 -3.17 -7.73 -5.11
CA GLU A 111 -2.84 -9.12 -4.82
C GLU A 111 -2.57 -9.32 -3.33
N SER A 112 -2.83 -10.52 -2.83
CA SER A 112 -2.62 -10.86 -1.42
C SER A 112 -1.80 -12.13 -1.31
N LYS A 113 -0.76 -12.10 -0.48
CA LYS A 113 0.10 -13.25 -0.20
C LYS A 113 -0.23 -13.81 1.18
N SER A 114 -0.54 -15.10 1.24
CA SER A 114 -0.70 -15.83 2.50
C SER A 114 0.66 -16.03 3.19
N GLY A 115 0.68 -16.02 4.52
CA GLY A 115 1.89 -16.28 5.31
C GLY A 115 1.84 -15.68 6.71
N PRO A 116 2.88 -15.89 7.54
CA PRO A 116 2.92 -15.46 8.93
C PRO A 116 2.62 -13.98 9.13
N PHE A 117 3.05 -13.13 8.19
CA PHE A 117 2.81 -11.68 8.21
C PHE A 117 1.77 -11.21 7.19
N GLY A 118 1.38 -12.08 6.26
CA GLY A 118 0.63 -11.71 5.06
C GLY A 118 1.40 -10.69 4.21
N GLY A 119 0.87 -10.37 3.04
CA GLY A 119 1.38 -9.24 2.26
C GLY A 119 0.44 -8.80 1.17
N TYR A 120 0.66 -7.58 0.69
CA TYR A 120 -0.19 -6.93 -0.32
C TYR A 120 0.66 -6.26 -1.39
N LYS A 121 0.17 -6.31 -2.63
CA LYS A 121 0.81 -5.66 -3.78
C LYS A 121 -0.26 -5.06 -4.68
N ILE A 122 -0.14 -3.77 -5.00
CA ILE A 122 -1.02 -3.15 -5.99
C ILE A 122 -0.53 -3.50 -7.39
N VAL A 123 -1.43 -3.96 -8.26
CA VAL A 123 -1.14 -4.39 -9.63
C VAL A 123 -2.00 -3.68 -10.67
N GLY A 124 -2.91 -2.81 -10.23
CA GLY A 124 -3.73 -2.01 -11.12
C GLY A 124 -4.71 -1.11 -10.39
N TYR A 125 -5.21 -0.13 -11.13
CA TYR A 125 -6.06 0.95 -10.65
C TYR A 125 -7.41 0.91 -11.35
N PRO A 126 -8.50 1.34 -10.70
CA PRO A 126 -9.77 1.53 -11.39
C PRO A 126 -9.71 2.74 -12.32
N GLU A 127 -10.50 2.75 -13.39
CA GLU A 127 -10.46 3.80 -14.43
C GLU A 127 -10.71 5.22 -13.91
N TRP A 128 -11.53 5.35 -12.86
CA TRP A 128 -11.85 6.64 -12.25
C TRP A 128 -10.69 7.22 -11.44
N PHE A 129 -9.69 6.41 -11.07
CA PHE A 129 -8.54 6.84 -10.29
C PHE A 129 -7.45 7.42 -11.18
N LYS A 130 -7.26 8.73 -11.10
CA LYS A 130 -6.15 9.44 -11.76
C LYS A 130 -4.89 9.34 -10.89
N LYS A 131 -3.82 8.77 -11.41
CA LYS A 131 -2.50 8.68 -10.74
C LYS A 131 -1.75 10.01 -10.83
#